data_AF-A0A6L2PXE5-F1
#
_entry.id   AF-A0A6L2PXE5-F1
#
_cell.length_a   1.000
_cell.length_b   1.000
_cell.length_c   1.000
_cell.angle_alpha   90.00
_cell.angle_beta   90.00
_cell.angle_gamma   90.00
#
_symmetry.space_group_name_H-M   'P 1'
#
loop_
_entity.id
_entity.type
_entity.pdbx_description
1 polymer ?
#
loop_
_entity_poly.entity_id
_entity_poly.type
_entity_poly.pdbx_seq_one_letter_code
_entity_poly.pdbx_strand_id
1 'polypeptide(L)'
;GIEIPPTNWIEIQLIGAQEGQKMTLECHSEAYPKSTNYWTRDQGEVITRDKPYFKESGENLLYLILGRIPVLVSMVWQMINAAGI
;
A
#
# COMPACT_ATOMS: atom_id res chain seq x y z
N GLY A 1 3.66 5.58 26.97
CA GLY A 1 4.52 6.08 25.88
C GLY A 1 3.67 6.85 24.89
N ILE A 2 4.27 7.67 24.03
CA ILE A 2 3.55 8.30 22.91
C ILE A 2 3.28 7.22 21.86
N GLU A 3 2.08 7.23 21.29
CA GLU A 3 1.65 6.34 20.20
C GLU A 3 0.90 7.19 19.17
N ILE A 4 1.23 7.02 17.90
CA ILE A 4 0.61 7.70 16.76
C ILE A 4 -0.02 6.61 15.89
N PRO A 5 -1.36 6.58 15.75
CA PRO A 5 -2.03 5.58 14.95
C PRO A 5 -1.62 5.69 13.48
N PRO A 6 -1.61 4.58 12.73
CA PRO A 6 -1.24 4.59 11.32
C PRO A 6 -2.25 5.40 10.52
N THR A 7 -1.76 6.41 9.81
CA THR A 7 -2.54 7.08 8.77
C THR A 7 -2.04 6.61 7.42
N ASN A 8 -2.93 6.06 6.59
CA ASN A 8 -2.58 5.44 5.32
C ASN A 8 -3.25 6.19 4.16
N TRP A 9 -2.55 6.28 3.03
CA TRP A 9 -3.07 6.85 1.79
C TRP A 9 -2.58 6.07 0.59
N ILE A 10 -3.49 5.73 -0.32
CA ILE A 10 -3.21 5.00 -1.55
C ILE A 10 -3.27 5.96 -2.75
N GLU A 11 -2.22 5.93 -3.57
CA GLU A 11 -2.13 6.65 -4.83
C GLU A 11 -2.27 5.70 -6.02
N ILE A 12 -3.04 6.14 -7.02
CA ILE A 12 -3.36 5.38 -8.23
C ILE A 12 -3.38 6.33 -9.42
N GLN A 13 -2.78 5.92 -10.54
CA GLN A 13 -2.83 6.68 -11.79
C GLN A 13 -3.54 5.87 -12.88
N LEU A 14 -4.87 6.04 -13.03
CA LEU A 14 -5.68 5.29 -14.02
C LEU A 14 -5.76 5.94 -15.40
N ILE A 15 -5.21 7.14 -15.60
CA ILE A 15 -5.36 7.87 -16.86
C ILE A 15 -4.72 7.07 -18.00
N GLY A 16 -5.54 6.61 -18.94
CA GLY A 16 -5.11 5.85 -20.12
C GLY A 16 -4.83 4.36 -19.88
N ALA A 17 -5.11 3.84 -18.68
CA ALA A 17 -4.92 2.42 -18.37
C ALA A 17 -5.94 1.54 -19.12
N GLN A 18 -5.46 0.44 -19.68
CA GLN A 18 -6.27 -0.54 -20.42
C GLN A 18 -6.27 -1.90 -19.73
N GLU A 19 -7.34 -2.67 -19.91
CA GLU A 19 -7.41 -4.03 -19.40
C GLU A 19 -6.19 -4.88 -19.79
N GLY A 20 -5.70 -5.68 -18.84
CA GLY A 20 -4.48 -6.48 -19.00
C GLY A 20 -3.16 -5.73 -18.82
N GLN A 21 -3.16 -4.39 -18.72
CA GLN A 21 -1.94 -3.64 -18.39
C GLN A 21 -1.54 -3.82 -16.92
N LYS A 22 -0.24 -3.67 -16.66
CA LYS A 22 0.31 -3.59 -15.31
C LYS A 22 0.40 -2.13 -14.87
N MET A 23 0.00 -1.89 -13.64
CA MET A 23 0.05 -0.61 -12.95
C MET A 23 0.86 -0.75 -11.67
N THR A 24 1.30 0.36 -11.10
CA THR A 24 1.90 0.35 -9.76
C THR A 24 0.93 1.03 -8.81
N LEU A 25 0.51 0.31 -7.76
CA LEU A 25 -0.14 0.92 -6.61
C LEU A 25 0.93 1.40 -5.64
N GLU A 26 0.70 2.59 -5.08
CA GLU A 26 1.55 3.20 -4.08
C GLU A 26 0.72 3.44 -2.82
N CYS A 27 1.25 3.08 -1.67
CA CYS A 27 0.65 3.36 -0.37
C CYS A 27 1.69 4.05 0.48
N HIS A 28 1.32 5.12 1.18
CA HIS A 28 2.14 5.61 2.27
C HIS A 28 1.43 5.49 3.61
N SER A 29 2.22 5.19 4.64
CA SER A 29 1.77 4.97 6.01
C SER A 29 2.65 5.77 6.96
N GLU A 30 2.01 6.55 7.83
CA GLU A 30 2.66 7.32 8.88
C GLU A 30 2.22 6.83 10.26
N ALA A 31 3.16 6.38 11.10
CA ALA A 31 2.84 5.81 12.41
C ALA A 31 4.00 5.88 13.43
N TYR A 32 3.68 5.69 14.72
CA TYR A 32 4.65 5.37 15.77
C TYR A 32 4.04 4.48 16.85
N PRO A 33 4.70 3.37 17.25
CA PRO A 33 5.94 2.83 16.69
C PRO A 33 5.74 2.36 15.24
N LYS A 34 6.84 1.96 14.58
CA LYS A 34 6.81 1.46 13.20
C LYS A 34 5.71 0.40 13.01
N SER A 35 4.85 0.58 12.00
CA SER A 35 3.77 -0.35 11.65
C SER A 35 4.28 -1.53 10.79
N THR A 36 3.60 -2.66 10.86
CA THR A 36 3.80 -3.78 9.92
C THR A 36 2.91 -3.59 8.71
N ASN A 37 3.48 -3.49 7.51
CA ASN A 37 2.74 -3.22 6.28
C ASN A 37 2.84 -4.38 5.30
N TYR A 38 1.72 -4.71 4.68
CA TYR A 38 1.59 -5.77 3.69
C TYR A 38 0.46 -5.43 2.73
N TRP A 39 0.56 -5.93 1.49
CA TRP A 39 -0.51 -5.79 0.51
C TRP A 39 -1.45 -6.98 0.60
N THR A 40 -2.76 -6.72 0.54
CA THR A 40 -3.80 -7.75 0.52
C THR A 40 -4.75 -7.57 -0.65
N ARG A 41 -5.38 -8.67 -1.06
CA ARG A 41 -6.58 -8.64 -1.89
C ARG A 41 -7.83 -8.59 -1.01
N ASP A 42 -8.98 -8.54 -1.65
CA ASP A 42 -10.25 -8.78 -0.97
C ASP A 42 -10.18 -10.10 -0.18
N GLN A 43 -10.93 -10.18 0.92
CA GLN A 43 -10.94 -11.34 1.83
C GLN A 43 -9.64 -11.56 2.64
N GLY A 44 -8.65 -10.67 2.53
CA GLY A 44 -7.47 -10.66 3.40
C GLY A 44 -6.31 -11.56 2.94
N GLU A 45 -6.31 -12.02 1.69
CA GLU A 45 -5.18 -12.78 1.13
C GLU A 45 -3.94 -11.88 0.99
N VAL A 46 -2.83 -12.25 1.65
CA VAL A 46 -1.56 -11.51 1.58
C VAL A 46 -0.83 -11.77 0.26
N ILE A 47 -0.46 -10.70 -0.43
CA ILE A 47 0.24 -10.77 -1.72
C ILE A 47 1.75 -10.88 -1.50
N THR A 48 2.34 -11.98 -1.95
CA THR A 48 3.80 -12.23 -1.83
C THR A 48 4.48 -12.43 -3.18
N ARG A 49 3.75 -12.83 -4.23
CA ARG A 49 4.31 -13.21 -5.54
C ARG A 49 4.69 -12.02 -6.42
N ASP A 50 3.97 -10.91 -6.29
CA ASP A 50 4.11 -9.73 -7.16
C ASP A 50 5.26 -8.79 -6.76
N LYS A 51 6.18 -9.28 -5.92
CA LYS A 51 7.38 -8.57 -5.45
C LYS A 51 7.06 -7.16 -4.91
N PRO A 52 6.21 -7.06 -3.88
CA PRO A 52 5.96 -5.79 -3.22
C PRO A 52 7.27 -5.22 -2.69
N TYR A 53 7.37 -3.90 -2.75
CA TYR A 53 8.54 -3.16 -2.32
C TYR A 53 8.13 -2.15 -1.24
N PHE A 54 8.89 -2.12 -0.14
CA PHE A 54 8.67 -1.16 0.95
C PHE A 54 9.95 -0.36 1.19
N LYS A 55 9.82 0.96 1.24
CA LYS A 55 10.84 1.88 1.77
C LYS A 55 10.38 2.40 3.10
N GLU A 56 11.34 2.68 3.97
CA GLU A 56 11.09 3.18 5.30
C GLU A 56 12.02 4.36 5.55
N SER A 57 11.46 5.41 6.14
CA SER A 57 12.21 6.54 6.69
C SER A 57 11.69 6.81 8.10
N GLY A 58 12.57 7.20 9.01
CA GLY A 58 12.19 7.58 10.37
C GLY A 58 12.80 8.93 10.71
N GLU A 59 11.95 9.88 11.10
CA GLU A 59 12.37 11.18 11.63
C GLU A 59 11.66 11.44 12.96
N ASN A 60 12.43 11.66 14.03
CA ASN A 60 11.93 11.85 15.38
C ASN A 60 10.98 10.70 15.83
N LEU A 61 9.72 11.04 16.13
CA LEU A 61 8.66 10.12 16.55
C LEU A 61 7.73 9.72 15.38
N LEU A 62 8.14 9.89 14.12
CA LEU A 62 7.31 9.55 12.96
C LEU A 62 8.06 8.59 12.03
N TYR A 63 7.45 7.45 11.72
CA TYR A 63 7.89 6.55 10.66
C TYR A 63 7.03 6.76 9.42
N LEU A 64 7.67 7.00 8.28
CA LEU A 64 7.04 7.02 6.96
C LEU A 64 7.40 5.74 6.21
N ILE A 65 6.39 5.02 5.74
CA ILE A 65 6.55 3.78 4.99
C ILE A 65 5.93 3.97 3.63
N LEU A 66 6.69 3.72 2.57
CA LEU A 66 6.24 3.78 1.19
C LEU A 66 6.19 2.36 0.62
N GLY A 67 4.99 1.81 0.45
CA GLY A 67 4.72 0.55 -0.21
C GLY A 67 4.44 0.75 -1.70
N ARG A 68 5.04 -0.08 -2.56
CA ARG A 68 4.74 -0.14 -3.99
C ARG A 68 4.53 -1.57 -4.43
N ILE A 69 3.52 -1.82 -5.27
CA ILE A 69 3.28 -3.15 -5.83
C ILE A 69 2.80 -3.06 -7.28
N PRO A 70 3.42 -3.80 -8.23
CA PRO A 70 2.91 -3.92 -9.58
C PRO A 70 1.69 -4.86 -9.60
N VAL A 71 0.57 -4.40 -10.14
CA VAL A 71 -0.71 -5.12 -10.19
C VAL A 71 -1.34 -5.01 -11.57
N LEU A 72 -2.19 -5.96 -11.93
CA LEU A 72 -3.01 -5.81 -13.13
C LEU A 72 -4.13 -4.78 -12.88
N VAL A 73 -4.55 -4.06 -13.91
CA VAL A 73 -5.71 -3.13 -13.85
C VAL A 73 -6.93 -3.80 -13.20
N SER A 74 -7.22 -5.04 -13.58
CA SER A 74 -8.34 -5.83 -13.04
C SER A 74 -8.24 -6.13 -11.54
N MET A 75 -7.07 -6.00 -10.93
CA MET A 75 -6.83 -6.27 -9.51
C MET A 75 -6.91 -5.01 -8.64
N VAL A 76 -6.88 -3.81 -9.23
CA VAL A 76 -6.80 -2.54 -8.51
C VAL A 76 -7.95 -2.40 -7.49
N TRP A 77 -9.19 -2.65 -7.91
CA TRP A 77 -10.36 -2.52 -7.04
C TRP A 77 -10.38 -3.49 -5.86
N GLN A 78 -9.89 -4.72 -6.04
CA GLN A 78 -9.81 -5.71 -4.96
C GLN A 78 -8.92 -5.21 -3.82
N MET A 79 -7.82 -4.56 -4.18
CA MET A 79 -6.80 -4.11 -3.23
C MET A 79 -7.18 -2.80 -2.53
N ILE A 80 -7.87 -1.88 -3.21
CA ILE A 80 -8.40 -0.66 -2.57
C ILE A 80 -9.43 -1.03 -1.51
N ASN A 81 -10.39 -1.88 -1.86
CA ASN A 81 -11.45 -2.31 -0.93
C ASN A 81 -10.86 -3.03 0.30
N ALA A 82 -9.80 -3.81 0.11
CA ALA A 82 -9.11 -4.51 1.19
C ALA A 82 -8.40 -3.56 2.18
N ALA A 83 -7.99 -2.37 1.73
CA ALA A 83 -7.38 -1.36 2.57
C ALA A 83 -8.39 -0.58 3.45
N GLY A 84 -9.69 -0.78 3.23
CA GLY A 84 -10.74 -0.08 3.97
C GLY A 84 -10.82 1.42 3.69
N ILE A 85 -10.37 1.84 2.50
CA ILE A 85 -10.46 3.22 1.98
C ILE A 85 -11.73 3.37 1.15
#